data_AF-A0AA87CBJ4-F1
#
_entry.id   AF-A0AA87CBJ4-F1
#
_cell.length_a   1.000
_cell.length_b   1.000
_cell.length_c   1.000
_cell.angle_alpha   90.00
_cell.angle_beta   90.00
_cell.angle_gamma   90.00
#
_symmetry.space_group_name_H-M   'P 1'
#
loop_
_entity.id
_entity.type
_entity.pdbx_description
1 polymer ?
#
loop_
_entity_poly.entity_id
_entity_poly.type
_entity_poly.pdbx_seq_one_letter_code
_entity_poly.pdbx_strand_id
1 'polypeptide(L)'
;MKKSAKVVLLASLLSLGLFQSSVSAVSVLKTYRYDWNIFYKSSMNYHRHRYIDIPSWSRYYSYSEYKVGGGWNYGRYEVINYYSGGY
;
A
#
# COMPACT_ATOMS: atom_id res chain seq x y z
N MET A 1 42.01 -31.98 10.07
CA MET A 1 40.71 -32.31 10.69
C MET A 1 39.67 -32.53 9.58
N LYS A 2 39.18 -33.76 9.36
CA LYS A 2 38.08 -33.99 8.40
C LYS A 2 36.77 -33.56 9.07
N LYS A 3 36.21 -32.40 8.71
CA LYS A 3 34.86 -32.04 9.15
C LYS A 3 33.89 -33.05 8.56
N SER A 4 33.08 -33.69 9.41
CA SER A 4 32.09 -34.66 8.96
C SER A 4 31.02 -33.96 8.13
N ALA A 5 30.68 -34.51 6.96
CA ALA A 5 29.68 -33.95 6.05
C ALA A 5 28.33 -33.68 6.75
N LYS A 6 27.99 -34.48 7.77
CA LYS A 6 26.79 -34.30 8.61
C LYS A 6 26.80 -32.98 9.38
N VAL A 7 27.96 -32.56 9.89
CA VAL A 7 28.11 -31.32 10.68
C VAL A 7 27.98 -30.09 9.77
N VAL A 8 28.51 -30.19 8.55
CA VAL A 8 28.37 -29.13 7.54
C VAL A 8 26.90 -28.99 7.13
N LEU A 9 26.21 -30.10 6.85
CA LEU A 9 24.80 -30.09 6.48
C LEU A 9 23.90 -29.49 7.58
N LEU A 10 24.15 -29.85 8.85
CA LEU A 10 23.41 -29.33 10.00
C LEU A 10 23.62 -27.82 10.17
N ALA A 11 24.87 -27.34 10.06
CA ALA A 11 25.16 -25.91 10.14
C ALA A 11 24.50 -25.13 8.99
N SER A 12 24.49 -25.69 7.77
CA SER A 12 23.81 -25.09 6.62
C SER A 12 22.29 -25.00 6.80
N LEU A 13 21.65 -26.06 7.29
CA LEU A 13 20.21 -26.07 7.57
C LEU A 13 19.84 -25.09 8.70
N LEU A 14 20.66 -25.01 9.76
CA LEU A 14 20.45 -24.05 10.84
C LEU A 14 20.56 -22.60 10.35
N SER A 15 21.51 -22.33 9.43
CA SER A 15 21.69 -20.99 8.86
C SER A 15 20.54 -20.54 7.97
N LEU A 16 19.83 -21.46 7.29
CA LEU A 16 18.65 -21.12 6.48
C LEU A 16 17.46 -20.65 7.33
N GLY A 17 17.33 -21.15 8.57
CA GLY A 17 16.25 -20.76 9.48
C GLY A 17 16.45 -19.41 10.19
N LEU A 18 17.70 -18.92 10.29
CA LEU A 18 18.01 -17.68 11.02
C LEU A 18 17.77 -16.40 10.22
N PHE A 19 17.51 -16.50 8.91
CA PHE A 19 17.30 -15.34 8.02
C PHE A 19 15.85 -15.17 7.54
N GLN A 20 14.88 -15.79 8.22
CA GLN A 20 13.49 -15.64 7.83
C GLN A 20 12.92 -14.31 8.35
N SER A 21 13.14 -13.23 7.60
CA SER A 21 12.46 -11.95 7.83
C SER A 21 10.98 -12.15 7.55
N SER A 22 10.12 -11.95 8.55
CA SER A 22 8.67 -11.99 8.35
C SER A 22 8.24 -10.79 7.52
N VAL A 23 7.91 -11.01 6.24
CA VAL A 23 7.22 -10.02 5.42
C VAL A 23 5.74 -10.07 5.82
N SER A 24 5.26 -9.01 6.46
CA SER A 24 3.84 -8.82 6.76
C SER A 24 3.24 -7.80 5.79
N ALA A 25 1.95 -7.95 5.49
CA ALA A 25 1.21 -7.04 4.63
C ALA A 25 0.02 -6.42 5.37
N VAL A 26 -0.35 -5.21 4.96
CA VAL A 26 -1.42 -4.39 5.51
C VAL A 26 -2.25 -3.84 4.38
N SER A 27 -3.57 -3.91 4.53
CA SER A 27 -4.50 -3.35 3.56
C SER A 27 -4.63 -1.83 3.76
N VAL A 28 -4.41 -1.07 2.70
CA VAL A 28 -4.45 0.40 2.71
C VAL A 28 -5.33 0.95 1.60
N LEU A 29 -5.87 2.16 1.79
CA LEU A 29 -6.70 2.83 0.79
C LEU A 29 -5.83 3.38 -0.35
N LYS A 30 -5.88 2.77 -1.53
CA LYS A 30 -5.09 3.22 -2.68
C LYS A 30 -5.75 4.34 -3.46
N THR A 31 -7.03 4.19 -3.79
CA THR A 31 -7.77 5.20 -4.53
C THR A 31 -9.17 5.36 -4.01
N TYR A 32 -9.71 6.57 -4.11
CA TYR A 32 -11.12 6.84 -3.92
C TYR A 32 -11.53 8.04 -4.75
N ARG A 33 -12.84 8.28 -4.85
CA ARG A 33 -13.40 9.48 -5.46
C ARG A 33 -14.29 10.20 -4.48
N TYR A 34 -14.42 11.50 -4.67
CA TYR A 34 -15.42 12.32 -4.00
C TYR A 34 -15.96 13.36 -4.97
N ASP A 35 -17.12 13.91 -4.63
CA ASP A 35 -17.76 14.98 -5.37
C ASP A 35 -17.62 16.30 -4.57
N TRP A 36 -16.90 17.26 -5.13
CA TRP A 36 -16.79 18.61 -4.62
C TRP A 36 -18.05 19.40 -4.96
N ASN A 37 -18.87 19.69 -3.96
CA ASN A 37 -20.09 20.46 -4.15
C ASN A 37 -19.75 21.95 -4.32
N ILE A 38 -20.18 22.53 -5.44
CA ILE A 38 -19.82 23.90 -5.81
C ILE A 38 -20.56 24.95 -4.96
N PHE A 39 -21.78 24.61 -4.49
CA PHE A 39 -22.61 25.49 -3.65
C PHE A 39 -22.12 25.51 -2.21
N TYR A 40 -21.88 24.34 -1.63
CA TYR A 40 -21.46 24.22 -0.23
C TYR A 40 -19.94 24.34 -0.03
N LYS A 41 -19.16 24.35 -1.11
CA LYS A 41 -17.68 24.40 -1.08
C LYS A 41 -17.11 23.32 -0.15
N SER A 42 -17.60 22.10 -0.32
CA SER A 42 -17.21 20.96 0.51
C SER A 42 -17.16 19.65 -0.28
N SER A 43 -16.30 18.74 0.16
CA SER A 43 -16.18 17.39 -0.38
C SER A 43 -17.27 16.48 0.19
N MET A 44 -18.01 15.82 -0.69
CA MET A 44 -19.15 14.98 -0.34
C MET A 44 -19.15 13.69 -1.19
N ASN A 45 -20.02 12.73 -0.87
CA ASN A 45 -20.23 11.51 -1.67
C ASN A 45 -18.93 10.73 -1.97
N TYR A 46 -18.21 10.32 -0.94
CA TYR A 46 -17.01 9.50 -1.10
C TYR A 46 -17.38 8.09 -1.60
N HIS A 47 -16.77 7.63 -2.68
CA HIS A 47 -17.11 6.37 -3.33
C HIS A 47 -15.95 5.78 -4.15
N ARG A 48 -16.16 4.58 -4.72
CA ARG A 48 -15.12 3.83 -5.48
C ARG A 48 -13.80 3.66 -4.69
N HIS A 49 -13.91 3.36 -3.41
CA HIS A 49 -12.76 3.00 -2.58
C HIS A 49 -12.12 1.72 -3.11
N ARG A 50 -10.81 1.77 -3.36
CA ARG A 50 -10.00 0.62 -3.74
C ARG A 50 -8.87 0.49 -2.74
N TYR A 51 -8.77 -0.71 -2.17
CA TYR A 51 -7.71 -1.07 -1.26
C TYR A 51 -6.68 -1.95 -1.95
N ILE A 52 -5.44 -1.90 -1.48
CA ILE A 52 -4.36 -2.79 -1.87
C ILE A 52 -3.62 -3.25 -0.62
N ASP A 53 -3.04 -4.44 -0.66
CA ASP A 53 -2.17 -4.93 0.40
C ASP A 53 -0.73 -4.55 0.08
N ILE A 54 -0.08 -3.86 1.02
CA ILE A 54 1.31 -3.40 0.90
C ILE A 54 2.14 -3.97 2.05
N PRO A 55 3.48 -4.07 1.92
CA PRO A 55 4.32 -4.47 3.02
C PRO A 55 4.14 -3.55 4.24
N SER A 56 4.15 -4.12 5.44
CA SER A 56 3.92 -3.37 6.70
C SER A 56 4.96 -2.31 7.02
N TRP A 57 6.14 -2.37 6.40
CA TRP A 57 7.15 -1.32 6.52
C TRP A 57 6.85 -0.11 5.63
N SER A 58 5.97 -0.25 4.63
CA SER A 58 5.58 0.83 3.74
C SER A 58 4.74 1.86 4.50
N ARG A 59 4.95 3.14 4.17
CA ARG A 59 4.32 4.28 4.84
C ARG A 59 3.72 5.20 3.81
N TYR A 60 2.61 5.86 4.17
CA TYR A 60 2.05 6.93 3.35
C TYR A 60 3.11 8.00 3.09
N TYR A 61 3.22 8.43 1.83
CA TYR A 61 4.22 9.38 1.36
C TYR A 61 3.56 10.66 0.84
N SER A 62 2.56 10.53 -0.03
CA SER A 62 1.87 11.67 -0.65
C SER A 62 0.56 11.22 -1.30
N TYR A 63 -0.11 12.14 -1.97
CA TYR A 63 -1.25 11.83 -2.83
C TYR A 63 -1.23 12.70 -4.08
N SER A 64 -1.93 12.26 -5.11
CA SER A 64 -2.34 13.08 -6.24
C SER A 64 -3.86 13.16 -6.28
N GLU A 65 -4.36 14.33 -6.60
CA GLU A 65 -5.78 14.60 -6.78
C GLU A 65 -5.99 15.25 -8.14
N TYR A 66 -6.96 14.75 -8.90
CA TYR A 66 -7.32 15.33 -10.19
C TYR A 66 -8.80 15.15 -10.49
N LYS A 67 -9.35 16.09 -11.26
CA LYS A 67 -10.75 16.07 -11.67
C LYS A 67 -10.96 14.99 -12.74
N VAL A 68 -11.90 14.08 -12.50
CA VAL A 68 -12.25 12.96 -13.40
C VAL A 68 -13.65 13.07 -13.98
N GLY A 69 -14.40 14.10 -13.60
CA GLY A 69 -15.73 14.36 -14.13
C GLY A 69 -16.47 15.41 -13.33
N GLY A 70 -17.79 15.40 -13.44
CA GLY A 70 -18.67 16.28 -12.69
C GLY A 70 -20.08 16.28 -13.24
N GLY A 71 -20.94 17.02 -12.56
CA GLY A 71 -22.27 17.38 -13.01
C GLY A 71 -22.50 18.87 -12.83
N TRP A 72 -23.76 19.29 -12.98
CA TRP A 72 -24.12 20.71 -12.85
C TRP A 72 -23.79 21.30 -11.46
N ASN A 73 -23.88 20.50 -10.39
CA ASN A 73 -23.67 20.96 -9.01
C ASN A 73 -22.38 20.43 -8.34
N TYR A 74 -21.54 19.65 -9.04
CA TYR A 74 -20.30 19.12 -8.46
C TYR A 74 -19.18 18.88 -9.46
N GLY A 75 -17.94 18.99 -8.99
CA GLY A 75 -16.77 18.42 -9.67
C GLY A 75 -16.38 17.10 -9.02
N ARG A 76 -16.18 16.04 -9.81
CA ARG A 76 -15.71 14.75 -9.29
C ARG A 76 -14.21 14.68 -9.35
N TYR A 77 -13.59 14.35 -8.22
CA TYR A 77 -12.15 14.19 -8.09
C TYR A 77 -11.81 12.74 -7.75
N GLU A 78 -10.68 12.28 -8.27
CA GLU A 78 -10.06 11.02 -7.90
C GLU A 78 -8.79 11.30 -7.14
N VAL A 79 -8.64 10.63 -5.99
CA VAL A 79 -7.45 10.68 -5.15
C VAL A 79 -6.71 9.38 -5.31
N ILE A 80 -5.41 9.47 -5.56
CA ILE A 80 -4.46 8.36 -5.55
C ILE A 80 -3.49 8.60 -4.40
N ASN A 81 -3.51 7.73 -3.40
CA ASN A 81 -2.54 7.75 -2.30
C ASN A 81 -1.26 7.02 -2.73
N TYR A 82 -0.10 7.58 -2.42
CA TYR A 82 1.21 6.97 -2.67
C TYR A 82 1.85 6.56 -1.36
N TYR A 83 2.44 5.36 -1.38
CA TYR A 83 3.13 4.78 -0.24
C TYR A 83 4.59 4.47 -0.61
N SER A 84 5.49 4.57 0.36
CA SER A 84 6.92 4.30 0.17
C SER A 84 7.16 2.87 -0.32
N GLY A 85 8.19 2.68 -1.14
CA GLY A 85 8.38 1.40 -1.83
C GLY A 85 7.61 1.25 -3.14
N GLY A 86 6.90 2.30 -3.57
CA GLY A 86 6.27 2.37 -4.90
C GLY A 86 4.81 1.92 -4.95
N TYR A 87 4.11 1.96 -3.82
CA TYR A 87 2.73 1.44 -3.71
C TYR A 87 1.65 2.50 -3.77
#